data_AF-A0A8T4QCW0-F1
#
_entry.id   AF-A0A8T4QCW0-F1
#
_cell.length_a   1.000
_cell.length_b   1.000
_cell.length_c   1.000
_cell.angle_alpha   90.00
_cell.angle_beta   90.00
_cell.angle_gamma   90.00
#
_symmetry.space_group_name_H-M   'P 1'
#
loop_
_entity.id
_entity.type
_entity.pdbx_description
1 polymer ?
#
loop_
_entity_poly.entity_id
_entity_poly.type
_entity_poly.pdbx_seq_one_letter_code
_entity_poly.pdbx_strand_id
1 'polypeptide(L)'
;MEATNANEHVARHSPQPVSRHPRKWEAHDPTERLRALQQSASREHRALRHAALFISVAAMIVGNVLVPLIFIPLMLALEGWFLYALITLTGFGMGLLFEILTRSIASLGQHHHILLGMLVPLCAIVGVLFIAGFANDIASGFGIGSTHSPQLVAAAYALAFLAPYAHYRFVLRKRHYLG
;
A
#
# COMPACT_ATOMS: atom_id res chain seq x y z
N MET A 1 -53.52 4.23 76.93
CA MET A 1 -53.60 3.42 75.70
C MET A 1 -52.43 3.84 74.84
N GLU A 2 -51.32 3.11 74.97
CA GLU A 2 -50.00 3.48 74.47
C GLU A 2 -49.61 2.43 73.42
N ALA A 3 -49.30 2.89 72.21
CA ALA A 3 -48.95 2.03 71.08
C ALA A 3 -47.45 1.69 71.14
N THR A 4 -47.12 0.42 71.34
CA THR A 4 -45.74 -0.09 71.37
C THR A 4 -45.22 -0.35 69.96
N ASN A 5 -44.22 0.45 69.56
CA ASN A 5 -43.16 0.25 68.55
C ASN A 5 -42.86 -1.24 68.28
N ALA A 6 -42.92 -1.77 67.06
CA ALA A 6 -42.03 -1.57 65.90
C ALA A 6 -40.55 -1.95 66.12
N ASN A 7 -40.08 -2.86 65.27
CA ASN A 7 -38.70 -3.22 64.92
C ASN A 7 -37.89 -4.09 65.90
N GLU A 8 -38.02 -5.40 65.74
CA GLU A 8 -36.92 -6.35 65.94
C GLU A 8 -36.64 -7.14 64.66
N HIS A 9 -35.37 -7.51 64.46
CA HIS A 9 -34.78 -8.31 63.38
C HIS A 9 -34.23 -7.58 62.15
N VAL A 10 -33.07 -6.91 62.31
CA VAL A 10 -31.99 -7.02 61.32
C VAL A 10 -30.64 -7.10 62.06
N ALA A 11 -30.17 -8.31 62.31
CA ALA A 11 -28.81 -8.56 62.77
C ALA A 11 -27.82 -8.13 61.67
N ARG A 12 -27.08 -7.05 61.91
CA ARG A 12 -26.02 -6.57 61.03
C ARG A 12 -24.80 -7.46 61.16
N HIS A 13 -24.63 -8.42 60.25
CA HIS A 13 -23.33 -9.02 60.00
C HIS A 13 -22.45 -8.00 59.27
N SER A 14 -21.56 -7.33 60.00
CA SER A 14 -20.49 -6.54 59.41
C SER A 14 -19.53 -7.48 58.66
N PRO A 15 -19.32 -7.34 57.34
CA PRO A 15 -18.34 -8.15 56.64
C PRO A 15 -16.94 -7.79 57.15
N GLN A 16 -16.16 -8.80 57.54
CA GLN A 16 -14.76 -8.61 57.93
C GLN A 16 -13.95 -8.02 56.76
N PRO A 17 -13.00 -7.10 57.03
CA PRO A 17 -12.16 -6.54 55.99
C PRO A 17 -11.26 -7.66 55.43
N VAL A 18 -11.49 -8.02 54.17
CA VAL A 18 -10.62 -8.94 53.43
C VAL A 18 -9.24 -8.29 53.33
N SER A 19 -8.25 -8.83 54.06
CA SER A 19 -6.85 -8.43 53.94
C SER A 19 -6.35 -8.83 52.55
N ARG A 20 -6.42 -7.89 51.59
CA ARG A 20 -5.83 -8.08 50.27
C ARG A 20 -4.31 -8.05 50.44
N HIS A 21 -3.67 -9.22 50.40
CA HIS A 21 -2.24 -9.28 50.10
C HIS A 21 -2.01 -8.54 48.78
N PRO A 22 -1.11 -7.52 48.73
CA PRO A 22 -0.84 -6.81 47.50
C PRO A 22 -0.31 -7.83 46.49
N ARG A 23 -0.94 -7.90 45.32
CA ARG A 23 -0.51 -8.84 44.29
C ARG A 23 0.87 -8.36 43.83
N LYS A 24 1.83 -9.27 43.64
CA LYS A 24 3.25 -8.97 43.28
C LYS A 24 3.44 -7.96 42.14
N TRP A 25 2.44 -7.72 41.29
CA TRP A 25 2.46 -6.74 40.21
C TRP A 25 2.17 -5.29 40.62
N GLU A 26 1.72 -5.04 41.86
CA GLU A 26 1.49 -3.69 42.42
C GLU A 26 2.78 -3.05 42.96
N ALA A 27 3.88 -3.81 43.06
CA ALA A 27 5.19 -3.33 43.53
C ALA A 27 6.09 -2.75 42.43
N HIS A 28 5.65 -2.78 41.16
CA HIS A 28 6.35 -2.12 40.06
C HIS A 28 5.74 -0.75 39.81
N ASP A 29 6.60 0.26 39.71
CA ASP A 29 6.20 1.63 39.41
C ASP A 29 5.34 1.65 38.12
N PRO A 30 4.08 2.11 38.18
CA PRO A 30 3.21 2.16 37.00
C PRO A 30 3.84 2.95 35.84
N THR A 31 4.75 3.89 36.13
CA THR A 31 5.45 4.65 35.09
C THR A 31 6.49 3.82 34.34
N GLU A 32 7.16 2.86 34.97
CA GLU A 32 8.10 1.95 34.29
C GLU A 32 7.36 1.02 33.32
N ARG A 33 6.18 0.53 33.71
CA ARG A 33 5.33 -0.29 32.84
C ARG A 33 4.83 0.49 31.63
N LEU A 34 4.39 1.74 31.85
CA LEU A 34 3.97 2.63 30.77
C LEU A 34 5.14 2.95 29.82
N ARG A 35 6.35 3.21 30.34
CA ARG A 35 7.54 3.42 29.53
C ARG A 35 7.92 2.19 28.72
N ALA A 36 7.87 0.99 29.32
CA ALA A 36 8.14 -0.26 28.60
C ALA A 36 7.13 -0.51 27.46
N LEU A 37 5.83 -0.27 27.70
CA LEU A 37 4.78 -0.39 26.68
C LEU A 37 4.90 0.70 25.60
N GLN A 38 5.24 1.92 25.98
CA GLN A 38 5.45 3.03 25.05
C GLN A 38 6.69 2.77 24.17
N GLN A 39 7.75 2.21 24.77
CA GLN A 39 8.98 1.88 24.06
C GLN A 39 8.79 0.68 23.12
N SER A 40 8.06 -0.36 23.51
CA SER A 40 7.72 -1.48 22.62
C SER A 40 6.84 -1.03 21.45
N ALA A 41 5.77 -0.25 21.72
CA ALA A 41 4.91 0.32 20.69
C ALA A 41 5.70 1.23 19.73
N SER A 42 6.63 2.04 20.25
CA SER A 42 7.47 2.92 19.40
C SER A 42 8.43 2.15 18.49
N ARG A 43 8.98 1.02 18.94
CA ARG A 43 9.85 0.15 18.13
C ARG A 43 9.06 -0.58 17.06
N GLU A 44 7.89 -1.11 17.42
CA GLU A 44 7.00 -1.80 16.49
C GLU A 44 6.54 -0.87 15.36
N HIS A 45 6.06 0.34 15.70
CA HIS A 45 5.69 1.35 14.70
C HIS A 45 6.87 1.72 13.78
N ARG A 46 8.09 1.77 14.31
CA ARG A 46 9.28 2.06 13.51
C ARG A 46 9.61 0.91 12.57
N ALA A 47 9.55 -0.34 13.03
CA ALA A 47 9.80 -1.52 12.21
C ALA A 47 8.78 -1.69 11.08
N LEU A 48 7.48 -1.54 11.39
CA LEU A 48 6.40 -1.61 10.40
C LEU A 48 6.56 -0.55 9.30
N ARG A 49 6.97 0.68 9.66
CA ARG A 49 7.26 1.74 8.69
C ARG A 49 8.42 1.38 7.76
N HIS A 50 9.52 0.84 8.29
CA HIS A 50 10.66 0.42 7.46
C HIS A 50 10.28 -0.75 6.55
N ALA A 51 9.57 -1.75 7.08
CA ALA A 51 9.08 -2.88 6.30
C ALA A 51 8.17 -2.41 5.16
N ALA A 52 7.20 -1.53 5.44
CA ALA A 52 6.31 -0.98 4.42
C ALA A 52 7.06 -0.24 3.30
N LEU A 53 8.11 0.51 3.65
CA LEU A 53 8.95 1.20 2.67
C LEU A 53 9.71 0.20 1.78
N PHE A 54 10.36 -0.80 2.38
CA PHE A 54 11.08 -1.83 1.63
C PHE A 54 10.15 -2.64 0.72
N ILE A 55 8.98 -3.04 1.24
CA ILE A 55 7.97 -3.77 0.46
C ILE A 55 7.47 -2.91 -0.69
N SER A 56 7.24 -1.61 -0.48
CA SER A 56 6.77 -0.70 -1.53
C SER A 56 7.80 -0.58 -2.65
N VAL A 57 9.07 -0.34 -2.31
CA VAL A 57 10.15 -0.23 -3.29
C VAL A 57 10.37 -1.56 -4.03
N ALA A 58 10.34 -2.68 -3.31
CA ALA A 58 10.44 -4.00 -3.91
C ALA A 58 9.28 -4.27 -4.89
N ALA A 59 8.04 -3.99 -4.49
CA ALA A 59 6.86 -4.13 -5.34
C ALA A 59 6.95 -3.25 -6.60
N MET A 60 7.46 -2.03 -6.47
CA MET A 60 7.72 -1.15 -7.62
C MET A 60 8.73 -1.78 -8.60
N ILE A 61 9.87 -2.26 -8.10
CA ILE A 61 10.90 -2.86 -8.96
C ILE A 61 10.36 -4.14 -9.64
N VAL A 62 9.77 -5.03 -8.86
CA VAL A 62 9.23 -6.31 -9.34
C VAL A 62 8.11 -6.08 -10.34
N GLY A 63 7.17 -5.19 -10.04
CA GLY A 63 6.06 -4.85 -10.95
C GLY A 63 6.57 -4.29 -12.27
N ASN A 64 7.62 -3.47 -12.25
CA ASN A 64 8.20 -2.89 -13.46
C ASN A 64 8.89 -3.91 -14.38
N VAL A 65 9.34 -5.05 -13.84
CA VAL A 65 10.01 -6.11 -14.61
C VAL A 65 9.01 -7.21 -15.01
N LEU A 66 8.21 -7.69 -14.06
CA LEU A 66 7.32 -8.82 -14.30
C LEU A 66 6.16 -8.49 -15.23
N VAL A 67 5.56 -7.30 -15.10
CA VAL A 67 4.37 -6.94 -15.89
C VAL A 67 4.70 -6.89 -17.39
N PRO A 68 5.75 -6.18 -17.83
CA PRO A 68 6.17 -6.25 -19.22
C PRO A 68 6.46 -7.68 -19.68
N LEU A 69 7.08 -8.53 -18.84
CA LEU A 69 7.39 -9.91 -19.21
C LEU A 69 6.13 -10.73 -19.52
N ILE A 70 5.04 -10.49 -18.77
CA ILE A 70 3.73 -11.10 -19.01
C ILE A 70 3.14 -10.66 -20.37
N PHE A 71 3.51 -9.50 -20.89
CA PHE A 71 3.04 -9.06 -22.21
C PHE A 71 3.61 -9.88 -23.37
N ILE A 72 4.77 -10.53 -23.22
CA ILE A 72 5.33 -11.37 -24.29
C ILE A 72 4.34 -12.44 -24.74
N PRO A 73 3.90 -13.39 -23.88
CA PRO A 73 2.97 -14.42 -24.29
C PRO A 73 1.60 -13.85 -24.70
N LEU A 74 1.18 -12.72 -24.13
CA LEU A 74 -0.06 -12.04 -24.53
C LEU A 74 0.02 -11.48 -25.95
N MET A 75 1.13 -10.86 -26.34
CA MET A 75 1.34 -10.30 -27.68
C MET A 75 1.45 -11.40 -28.75
N LEU A 76 1.97 -12.58 -28.37
CA LEU A 76 2.00 -13.75 -29.25
C LEU A 76 0.62 -14.42 -29.40
N ALA A 77 -0.22 -14.38 -28.36
CA ALA A 77 -1.49 -15.10 -28.34
C ALA A 77 -2.69 -14.24 -28.77
N LEU A 78 -2.61 -12.92 -28.65
CA LEU A 78 -3.72 -12.00 -28.95
C LEU A 78 -3.33 -10.98 -30.01
N GLU A 79 -4.33 -10.54 -30.78
CA GLU A 79 -4.20 -9.50 -31.79
C GLU A 79 -5.30 -8.43 -31.68
N GLY A 80 -5.07 -7.30 -32.34
CA GLY A 80 -6.06 -6.25 -32.51
C GLY A 80 -6.49 -5.59 -31.19
N TRP A 81 -7.76 -5.16 -31.15
CA TRP A 81 -8.25 -4.29 -30.08
C TRP A 81 -8.24 -4.94 -28.68
N PHE A 82 -8.41 -6.27 -28.59
CA PHE A 82 -8.40 -7.00 -27.32
C PHE A 82 -7.04 -6.90 -26.62
N LEU A 83 -5.95 -7.01 -27.37
CA LEU A 83 -4.59 -6.84 -26.84
C LEU A 83 -4.41 -5.43 -26.27
N TYR A 84 -4.80 -4.39 -27.02
CA TYR A 84 -4.70 -3.01 -26.56
C TYR A 84 -5.58 -2.72 -25.34
N ALA A 85 -6.78 -3.31 -25.26
CA ALA A 85 -7.65 -3.20 -24.10
C ALA A 85 -6.99 -3.80 -22.84
N LEU A 86 -6.38 -4.98 -22.95
CA LEU A 86 -5.65 -5.61 -21.85
C LEU A 86 -4.42 -4.79 -21.43
N ILE A 87 -3.60 -4.36 -22.38
CA ILE A 87 -2.42 -3.52 -22.11
C ILE A 87 -2.83 -2.23 -21.40
N THR A 88 -3.90 -1.59 -21.86
CA THR A 88 -4.43 -0.35 -21.26
C THR A 88 -4.95 -0.62 -19.84
N LEU A 89 -5.71 -1.70 -19.64
CA LEU A 89 -6.23 -2.07 -18.32
C LEU A 89 -5.11 -2.39 -17.34
N THR A 90 -4.11 -3.17 -17.76
CA THR A 90 -2.94 -3.51 -16.95
C THR A 90 -2.10 -2.26 -16.67
N GLY A 91 -1.84 -1.42 -17.67
CA GLY A 91 -1.13 -0.16 -17.50
C GLY A 91 -1.81 0.75 -16.49
N PHE A 92 -3.13 0.93 -16.61
CA PHE A 92 -3.91 1.72 -15.66
C PHE A 92 -3.89 1.14 -14.24
N GLY A 93 -4.09 -0.17 -14.09
CA GLY A 93 -4.02 -0.85 -12.80
C GLY A 93 -2.65 -0.71 -12.13
N MET A 94 -1.57 -0.86 -12.91
CA MET A 94 -0.22 -0.64 -12.43
C MET A 94 0.02 0.83 -12.06
N GLY A 95 -0.45 1.77 -12.87
CA GLY A 95 -0.37 3.20 -12.55
C GLY A 95 -1.02 3.54 -11.21
N LEU A 96 -2.19 2.96 -10.92
CA LEU A 96 -2.87 3.13 -9.63
C LEU A 96 -2.07 2.54 -8.48
N LEU A 97 -1.55 1.32 -8.64
CA LEU A 97 -0.72 0.67 -7.64
C LEU A 97 0.51 1.54 -7.34
N PHE A 98 1.20 2.02 -8.37
CA PHE A 98 2.38 2.86 -8.22
C PHE A 98 2.08 4.22 -7.59
N GLU A 99 0.95 4.85 -7.92
CA GLU A 99 0.51 6.08 -7.24
C GLU A 99 0.32 5.85 -5.73
N ILE A 100 -0.35 4.75 -5.34
CA ILE A 100 -0.56 4.39 -3.93
C ILE A 100 0.77 4.11 -3.22
N LEU A 101 1.66 3.33 -3.85
CA LEU A 101 2.96 3.00 -3.28
C LEU A 101 3.85 4.25 -3.15
N THR A 102 3.85 5.11 -4.16
CA THR A 102 4.63 6.37 -4.16
C THR A 102 4.13 7.28 -3.05
N ARG A 103 2.82 7.43 -2.90
CA ARG A 103 2.24 8.24 -1.81
C ARG A 103 2.53 7.64 -0.43
N SER A 104 2.50 6.31 -0.31
CA SER A 104 2.83 5.63 0.94
C SER A 104 4.27 5.94 1.33
N ILE A 105 5.24 5.73 0.43
CA ILE A 105 6.64 6.14 0.65
C ILE A 105 6.72 7.64 0.98
N ALA A 106 5.91 8.46 0.30
CA ALA A 106 5.96 9.90 0.48
C ALA A 106 5.58 10.34 1.90
N SER A 107 4.47 9.80 2.41
CA SER A 107 4.01 10.06 3.77
C SER A 107 5.00 9.65 4.86
N LEU A 108 5.99 8.80 4.55
CA LEU A 108 7.01 8.38 5.51
C LEU A 108 8.15 9.40 5.68
N GLY A 109 8.17 10.51 4.94
CA GLY A 109 9.06 11.67 5.18
C GLY A 109 10.26 11.80 4.25
N GLN A 110 10.32 11.04 3.15
CA GLN A 110 11.40 11.18 2.17
C GLN A 110 11.12 12.29 1.15
N HIS A 111 11.67 13.49 1.32
CA HIS A 111 11.51 14.65 0.41
C HIS A 111 11.76 14.40 -1.10
N HIS A 112 12.31 13.24 -1.50
CA HIS A 112 12.61 12.89 -2.90
C HIS A 112 11.39 12.34 -3.68
N HIS A 113 10.16 12.75 -3.34
CA HIS A 113 8.91 12.25 -3.94
C HIS A 113 8.83 12.41 -5.46
N ILE A 114 9.42 13.48 -5.99
CA ILE A 114 9.31 13.83 -7.42
C ILE A 114 10.20 12.93 -8.27
N LEU A 115 11.41 12.61 -7.78
CA LEU A 115 12.36 11.81 -8.51
C LEU A 115 11.85 10.36 -8.68
N LEU A 116 11.34 9.76 -7.60
CA LEU A 116 10.71 8.43 -7.65
C LEU A 116 9.45 8.42 -8.52
N GLY A 117 8.62 9.46 -8.43
CA GLY A 117 7.38 9.56 -9.19
C GLY A 117 7.58 9.64 -10.71
N MET A 118 8.73 10.15 -11.18
CA MET A 118 9.01 10.29 -12.62
C MET A 118 9.95 9.20 -13.16
N LEU A 119 10.90 8.73 -12.36
CA LEU A 119 11.87 7.70 -12.76
C LEU A 119 11.18 6.37 -13.06
N VAL A 120 10.21 6.01 -12.24
CA VAL A 120 9.46 4.76 -12.37
C VAL A 120 8.70 4.66 -13.71
N PRO A 121 7.80 5.60 -14.09
CA PRO A 121 7.09 5.52 -15.37
C PRO A 121 8.05 5.51 -16.55
N LEU A 122 9.18 6.22 -16.45
CA LEU A 122 10.21 6.20 -17.49
C LEU A 122 10.81 4.80 -17.67
N CYS A 123 11.18 4.14 -16.58
CA CYS A 123 11.67 2.75 -16.61
C CYS A 123 10.60 1.79 -17.17
N ALA A 124 9.33 2.02 -16.87
CA ALA A 124 8.23 1.21 -17.37
C ALA A 124 8.07 1.33 -18.89
N ILE A 125 8.15 2.55 -19.42
CA ILE A 125 8.09 2.83 -20.86
C ILE A 125 9.22 2.12 -21.60
N VAL A 126 10.46 2.28 -21.11
CA VAL A 126 11.63 1.64 -21.71
C VAL A 126 11.50 0.12 -21.68
N GLY A 127 11.02 -0.45 -20.57
CA GLY A 127 10.80 -1.88 -20.43
C GLY A 127 9.79 -2.42 -21.44
N VAL A 128 8.65 -1.75 -21.62
CA VAL A 128 7.62 -2.17 -22.59
C VAL A 128 8.10 -2.02 -24.03
N LEU A 129 8.84 -0.95 -24.37
CA LEU A 129 9.44 -0.80 -25.71
C LEU A 129 10.37 -1.95 -26.05
N PHE A 130 11.28 -2.29 -25.13
CA PHE A 130 12.22 -3.39 -25.32
C PHE A 130 11.49 -4.72 -25.50
N ILE A 131 10.50 -4.98 -24.64
CA ILE A 131 9.78 -6.25 -24.67
C ILE A 131 8.84 -6.39 -25.87
N ALA A 132 8.19 -5.32 -26.31
CA ALA A 132 7.38 -5.35 -27.52
C ALA A 132 8.24 -5.59 -28.77
N GLY A 133 9.45 -5.02 -28.84
CA GLY A 133 10.42 -5.33 -29.90
C GLY A 133 10.85 -6.79 -29.85
N PHE A 134 11.24 -7.27 -28.67
CA PHE A 134 11.63 -8.67 -28.46
C PHE A 134 10.50 -9.67 -28.81
N ALA A 135 9.25 -9.35 -28.47
CA ALA A 135 8.09 -10.17 -28.82
C ALA A 135 7.89 -10.27 -30.33
N ASN A 136 8.10 -9.16 -31.07
CA ASN A 136 8.06 -9.17 -32.53
C ASN A 136 9.20 -10.00 -33.13
N ASP A 137 10.41 -9.91 -32.58
CA ASP A 137 11.55 -10.71 -33.03
C ASP A 137 11.23 -12.21 -32.89
N ILE A 138 10.66 -12.60 -31.74
CA ILE A 138 10.16 -13.96 -31.51
C ILE A 138 9.08 -14.32 -32.55
N ALA A 139 8.05 -13.49 -32.71
CA ALA A 139 6.96 -13.75 -33.64
C ALA A 139 7.47 -13.96 -35.07
N SER A 140 8.41 -13.14 -35.53
CA SER A 140 9.04 -13.26 -36.84
C SER A 140 9.85 -14.55 -36.99
N GLY A 141 10.58 -14.97 -35.95
CA GLY A 141 11.34 -16.23 -35.94
C GLY A 141 10.47 -17.48 -36.00
N PHE A 142 9.25 -17.41 -35.45
CA PHE A 142 8.26 -18.49 -35.49
C PHE A 142 7.27 -18.39 -36.68
N GLY A 143 7.38 -17.36 -37.52
CA GLY A 143 6.47 -17.13 -38.65
C GLY A 143 5.04 -16.75 -38.24
N ILE A 144 4.88 -16.20 -37.03
CA ILE A 144 3.59 -15.75 -36.49
C ILE A 144 3.30 -14.36 -37.06
N GLY A 145 2.15 -14.20 -37.75
CA GLY A 145 1.75 -12.94 -38.40
C GLY A 145 1.37 -11.80 -37.46
N SER A 146 1.38 -12.03 -36.15
CA SER A 146 1.02 -11.10 -35.08
C SER A 146 2.08 -10.02 -34.86
N THR A 147 2.31 -9.17 -35.85
CA THR A 147 3.29 -8.08 -35.74
C THR A 147 2.61 -6.83 -35.22
N HIS A 148 2.99 -6.39 -34.01
CA HIS A 148 2.45 -5.18 -33.40
C HIS A 148 3.47 -4.06 -33.48
N SER A 149 3.06 -2.80 -33.59
CA SER A 149 4.01 -1.69 -33.46
C SER A 149 4.47 -1.57 -32.00
N PRO A 150 5.76 -1.76 -31.68
CA PRO A 150 6.26 -1.62 -30.31
C PRO A 150 5.99 -0.23 -29.72
N GLN A 151 6.04 0.79 -30.58
CA GLN A 151 5.77 2.17 -30.21
C GLN A 151 4.33 2.38 -29.78
N LEU A 152 3.36 1.78 -30.49
CA LEU A 152 1.93 1.89 -30.14
C LEU A 152 1.61 1.13 -28.85
N VAL A 153 2.15 -0.08 -28.68
CA VAL A 153 2.00 -0.86 -27.45
C VAL A 153 2.56 -0.10 -26.24
N ALA A 154 3.78 0.43 -26.38
CA ALA A 154 4.40 1.23 -25.34
C ALA A 154 3.60 2.51 -25.05
N ALA A 155 3.12 3.22 -26.08
CA ALA A 155 2.33 4.43 -25.90
C ALA A 155 1.01 4.14 -25.16
N ALA A 156 0.29 3.09 -25.55
CA ALA A 156 -0.96 2.68 -24.88
C ALA A 156 -0.72 2.36 -23.40
N TYR A 157 0.30 1.56 -23.10
CA TYR A 157 0.68 1.24 -21.74
C TYR A 157 1.09 2.49 -20.95
N ALA A 158 1.95 3.32 -21.52
CA ALA A 158 2.48 4.53 -20.88
C ALA A 158 1.40 5.54 -20.53
N LEU A 159 0.49 5.82 -21.47
CA LEU A 159 -0.61 6.75 -21.27
C LEU A 159 -1.54 6.22 -20.18
N ALA A 160 -1.87 4.93 -20.21
CA ALA A 160 -2.71 4.31 -19.19
C ALA A 160 -2.04 4.32 -17.80
N PHE A 161 -0.75 4.00 -17.72
CA PHE A 161 0.03 4.01 -16.50
C PHE A 161 0.17 5.42 -15.91
N LEU A 162 0.37 6.44 -16.74
CA LEU A 162 0.54 7.82 -16.30
C LEU A 162 -0.80 8.48 -15.94
N ALA A 163 -1.92 8.01 -16.50
CA ALA A 163 -3.25 8.57 -16.26
C ALA A 163 -3.61 8.78 -14.78
N PRO A 164 -3.48 7.77 -13.88
CA PRO A 164 -3.82 7.96 -12.46
C PRO A 164 -2.93 8.99 -11.76
N TYR A 165 -1.63 8.99 -12.05
CA TYR A 165 -0.68 9.98 -11.52
C TYR A 165 -1.03 11.40 -11.99
N ALA A 166 -1.27 11.56 -13.29
CA ALA A 166 -1.67 12.83 -13.89
C ALA A 166 -3.00 13.32 -13.29
N HIS A 167 -4.02 12.45 -13.21
CA HIS A 167 -5.31 12.76 -12.62
C HIS A 167 -5.16 13.29 -11.20
N TYR A 168 -4.41 12.59 -10.35
CA TYR A 168 -4.15 13.03 -8.99
C TYR A 168 -3.48 14.41 -8.96
N ARG A 169 -2.43 14.60 -9.76
CA ARG A 169 -1.66 15.83 -9.79
C ARG A 169 -2.46 17.05 -10.24
N PHE A 170 -3.32 16.90 -11.26
CA PHE A 170 -4.11 18.01 -11.79
C PHE A 170 -5.36 18.32 -10.96
N VAL A 171 -6.01 17.30 -10.37
CA VAL A 171 -7.27 17.49 -9.63
C VAL A 171 -7.02 17.94 -8.19
N LEU A 172 -6.06 17.36 -7.47
CA LEU A 172 -5.87 17.68 -6.03
C LEU A 172 -4.96 18.88 -5.76
N ARG A 173 -4.08 19.28 -6.69
CA ARG A 173 -3.27 20.50 -6.52
C ARG A 173 -4.13 21.78 -6.48
N LYS A 174 -5.32 21.78 -7.09
CA LYS A 174 -6.24 22.93 -7.07
C LYS A 174 -6.84 23.24 -5.69
N ARG A 175 -6.89 22.27 -4.76
CA ARG A 175 -7.52 22.49 -3.43
C ARG A 175 -6.64 23.20 -2.40
N HIS A 176 -5.33 23.35 -2.62
CA HIS A 176 -4.42 23.98 -1.64
C HIS A 176 -4.23 25.50 -1.79
N TYR A 177 -4.94 26.15 -2.72
CA TYR A 177 -4.90 27.61 -2.91
C TYR A 177 -6.23 28.32 -2.60
N LEU A 178 -7.23 27.59 -2.10
CA LEU A 178 -8.58 28.10 -1.83
C LEU A 178 -9.08 27.75 -0.41
N GLY A 179 -8.17 27.46 0.52
CA GLY A 179 -8.48 27.20 1.93
C GLY A 179 -7.59 28.02 2.84
#